data_AF-A0A5P5ZN46-F1
#
_entry.id   AF-A0A5P5ZN46-F1
#
_cell.length_a   1.000
_cell.length_b   1.000
_cell.length_c   1.000
_cell.angle_alpha   90.00
_cell.angle_beta   90.00
_cell.angle_gamma   90.00
#
_symmetry.space_group_name_H-M   'P 1'
#
loop_
_entity.id
_entity.type
_entity.pdbx_description
1 polymer ?
#
loop_
_entity_poly.entity_id
_entity_poly.type
_entity_poly.pdbx_seq_one_letter_code
_entity_poly.pdbx_strand_id
1 'polypeptide(L)' 'MADNKNKKGKQDRNQVSGSENYEIQYFKEKMGVSSQAVTGAMRATGSNDRKVLEDYLKKRYSK' A
#
# COMPACT_ATOMS: atom_id res chain seq x y z
N MET A 1 -4.71 -24.00 -28.41
CA MET A 1 -3.74 -24.02 -27.30
C MET A 1 -3.02 -22.68 -27.28
N ALA A 2 -2.87 -22.09 -26.07
CA ALA A 2 -1.86 -21.09 -25.63
C ALA A 2 -1.74 -19.77 -26.43
N ASP A 3 -1.48 -18.57 -25.91
CA ASP A 3 -1.24 -17.94 -24.59
C ASP A 3 -1.19 -16.43 -24.99
N ASN A 4 -1.87 -15.46 -24.39
CA ASN A 4 -1.53 -14.78 -23.15
C ASN A 4 -2.45 -13.55 -23.02
N LYS A 5 -3.35 -13.53 -22.03
CA LYS A 5 -4.20 -12.36 -21.70
C LYS A 5 -3.54 -11.35 -20.75
N ASN A 6 -2.21 -11.37 -20.60
CA ASN A 6 -1.53 -10.60 -19.55
C ASN A 6 -0.61 -9.48 -20.06
N LYS A 7 -1.02 -8.73 -21.09
CA LYS A 7 -0.49 -7.37 -21.29
C LYS A 7 -1.31 -6.38 -20.45
N LYS A 8 -1.23 -6.48 -19.11
CA LYS A 8 -1.63 -5.38 -18.21
C LYS A 8 -0.58 -4.27 -18.33
N GLY A 9 -0.67 -3.52 -19.42
CA GLY A 9 0.13 -2.34 -19.66
C GLY A 9 -0.46 -1.13 -18.94
N LYS A 10 0.35 -0.52 -18.05
CA LYS A 10 0.27 0.90 -17.66
C LYS A 10 -0.93 1.38 -16.80
N GLN A 11 -1.63 0.53 -16.05
CA GLN A 11 -2.63 1.03 -15.09
C GLN A 11 -2.08 1.32 -13.68
N ASP A 12 -0.93 0.77 -13.31
CA ASP A 12 -0.43 0.89 -11.92
C ASP A 12 0.12 2.27 -11.53
N ARG A 13 0.41 3.16 -12.49
CA ARG A 13 1.03 4.46 -12.16
C ARG A 13 0.04 5.58 -11.81
N ASN A 14 -1.24 5.46 -12.19
CA ASN A 14 -2.25 6.49 -11.91
C ASN A 14 -3.19 6.15 -10.73
N GLN A 15 -3.07 4.96 -10.11
CA GLN A 15 -3.85 4.59 -8.92
C GLN A 15 -3.34 5.22 -7.61
N VAL A 16 -2.19 5.88 -7.67
CA VAL A 16 -1.51 6.53 -6.53
C VAL A 16 -2.38 7.61 -5.88
N SER A 17 -3.26 8.31 -6.60
CA SER A 17 -3.80 9.56 -6.06
C SER A 17 -5.05 9.47 -5.16
N GLY A 18 -5.84 8.39 -5.25
CA GLY A 18 -7.12 8.30 -4.53
C GLY A 18 -7.13 7.24 -3.43
N SER A 19 -6.65 6.04 -3.76
CA SER A 19 -6.60 4.91 -2.83
C SER A 19 -5.60 5.15 -1.70
N GLU A 20 -4.45 5.78 -1.98
CA GLU A 20 -3.41 6.03 -0.97
C GLU A 20 -3.89 6.96 0.15
N ASN A 21 -4.72 7.97 -0.16
CA ASN A 21 -5.24 8.89 0.86
C ASN A 21 -6.15 8.18 1.87
N TYR A 22 -7.03 7.29 1.39
CA TYR A 22 -7.89 6.49 2.26
C TYR A 22 -7.09 5.52 3.14
N GLU A 23 -6.09 4.85 2.57
CA GLU A 23 -5.20 3.95 3.32
C GLU A 23 -4.42 4.72 4.39
N ILE A 24 -3.86 5.87 4.03
CA ILE A 24 -3.15 6.75 4.98
C ILE A 24 -4.04 7.12 6.15
N GLN A 25 -5.27 7.56 5.90
CA GLN A 25 -6.19 7.93 6.97
C GLN A 25 -6.58 6.74 7.85
N TYR A 26 -6.88 5.59 7.24
CA TYR A 26 -7.18 4.35 7.97
C TYR A 26 -6.06 3.97 8.94
N PHE A 27 -4.81 3.99 8.49
CA PHE A 27 -3.67 3.63 9.34
C PHE A 27 -3.34 4.68 10.41
N LYS A 28 -3.56 5.98 10.11
CA LYS A 28 -3.47 7.04 11.13
C LYS A 28 -4.45 6.79 12.27
N GLU A 29 -5.70 6.49 11.95
CA GLU A 29 -6.76 6.28 12.95
C GLU A 29 -6.60 4.94 13.68
N LYS A 30 -6.29 3.86 12.96
CA LYS A 30 -6.19 2.50 13.54
C LYS A 30 -4.92 2.27 14.35
N MET A 31 -3.78 2.75 13.86
CA MET A 31 -2.46 2.44 14.42
C MET A 31 -1.71 3.66 14.95
N GLY A 32 -2.27 4.86 14.84
CA GLY A 32 -1.63 6.09 15.33
C GLY A 32 -0.33 6.45 14.57
N VAL A 33 -0.12 5.89 13.38
CA VAL A 33 1.11 6.10 12.60
C VAL A 33 1.01 7.37 11.75
N SER A 34 2.15 7.99 11.40
CA SER A 34 2.14 9.18 10.55
C SER A 34 1.86 8.82 9.07
N SER A 35 1.37 9.80 8.31
CA SER A 35 1.19 9.63 6.85
C SER A 35 2.47 9.19 6.15
N GLN A 36 3.62 9.72 6.58
CA GLN A 36 4.93 9.35 6.03
C GLN A 36 5.28 7.89 6.31
N ALA A 37 4.89 7.34 7.47
CA ALA A 37 5.11 5.94 7.78
C ALA A 37 4.31 5.03 6.85
N VAL A 38 3.05 5.38 6.56
CA VAL A 38 2.19 4.63 5.65
C VAL A 38 2.71 4.70 4.22
N THR A 39 3.06 5.90 3.72
CA THR A 39 3.67 6.06 2.38
C THR A 39 5.02 5.34 2.30
N GLY A 40 5.80 5.35 3.37
CA GLY A 40 7.04 4.59 3.47
C GLY A 40 6.80 3.08 3.39
N ALA A 41 5.76 2.58 4.03
CA ALA A 41 5.34 1.18 3.96
C ALA A 41 4.88 0.79 2.55
N MET A 42 4.10 1.64 1.87
CA MET A 42 3.68 1.42 0.48
C MET A 42 4.89 1.32 -0.46
N ARG A 43 5.86 2.23 -0.31
CA ARG A 43 7.11 2.19 -1.10
C ARG A 43 7.98 0.98 -0.77
N ALA A 44 8.07 0.60 0.51
CA ALA A 44 8.90 -0.53 0.94
C ALA A 44 8.31 -1.87 0.51
N THR A 45 6.99 -1.99 0.51
CA THR A 45 6.29 -3.24 0.15
C THR A 45 5.95 -3.30 -1.34
N GLY A 46 5.93 -2.17 -2.04
CA GLY A 46 5.48 -2.07 -3.42
C GLY A 46 3.99 -2.38 -3.60
N SER A 47 3.22 -2.41 -2.50
CA SER A 47 1.80 -2.73 -2.50
C SER A 47 1.02 -1.72 -1.66
N ASN A 48 -0.21 -1.45 -2.09
CA ASN A 48 -1.20 -0.69 -1.34
C ASN A 48 -2.20 -1.61 -0.60
N ASP A 49 -1.91 -2.91 -0.52
CA ASP A 49 -2.73 -3.87 0.21
C ASP A 49 -2.70 -3.61 1.72
N ARG A 50 -3.88 -3.38 2.30
CA ARG A 50 -4.06 -3.17 3.76
C ARG A 50 -3.34 -4.18 4.61
N LYS A 51 -3.48 -5.47 4.30
CA LYS A 51 -2.87 -6.54 5.09
C LYS A 51 -1.35 -6.45 5.09
N VAL A 52 -0.77 -6.15 3.92
CA VAL A 52 0.69 -6.03 3.74
C VAL A 52 1.21 -4.81 4.48
N LEU A 53 0.53 -3.67 4.36
CA LEU A 53 0.87 -2.44 5.06
C LEU A 53 0.73 -2.59 6.58
N GLU A 54 -0.36 -3.23 7.03
CA GLU A 54 -0.62 -3.48 8.45
C GLU A 54 0.47 -4.37 9.06
N ASP A 55 0.82 -5.48 8.40
CA ASP A 55 1.88 -6.37 8.87
C ASP A 55 3.25 -5.67 8.86
N TYR A 56 3.56 -4.88 7.83
CA TYR A 56 4.81 -4.13 7.75
C TYR A 56 4.92 -3.09 8.88
N LEU A 57 3.86 -2.30 9.07
CA LEU A 57 3.80 -1.28 10.11
C LEU A 57 3.81 -1.93 11.50
N LYS A 58 3.04 -2.98 11.74
CA LYS A 58 3.08 -3.74 13.01
C LYS A 58 4.49 -4.25 13.30
N LYS A 59 5.18 -4.87 12.34
CA LYS A 59 6.57 -5.32 12.54
C LYS A 59 7.52 -4.18 12.86
N ARG A 60 7.28 -2.99 12.31
CA ARG A 60 8.15 -1.81 12.50
C ARG A 60 7.87 -1.05 13.81
N TYR A 61 6.64 -1.11 14.32
CA TYR A 61 6.21 -0.40 15.54
C TYR A 61 5.99 -1.31 16.76
N SER A 62 5.91 -2.64 16.57
CA SER A 62 5.92 -3.65 17.63
C SER A 62 7.35 -3.78 18.15
N LYS A 63 7.71 -2.86 19.05
CA LYS A 63 8.95 -2.95 19.83
C LYS A 63 8.70 -3.71 21.13
#